data_AF-A0A139N2W4-F1
#
_entry.id   AF-A0A139N2W4-F1
#
_cell.length_a   1.000
_cell.length_b   1.000
_cell.length_c   1.000
_cell.angle_alpha   90.00
_cell.angle_beta   90.00
_cell.angle_gamma   90.00
#
_symmetry.space_group_name_H-M   'P 1'
#
loop_
_entity.id
_entity.type
_entity.pdbx_description
1 polymer ?
#
loop_
_entity_poly.entity_id
_entity_poly.type
_entity_poly.pdbx_seq_one_letter_code
_entity_poly.pdbx_strand_id
1 'polypeptide(L)'
;MTEKLLAYKRMPVWTAETMPELVKNKHNTKEGTWGKITVLKGRLKFVEISEEGEELAEHIFEAGQDNPFAQPQAWHRVEALTDDLEWYLEFYCRPEDYFPKKYGSNPVHSEVLEAMQTVRPGRALDLGCGQGRNALFLAKQGFEVTAVDQNELALEILRSIVEQEDLDLPVGSYDINSASLTQTYDLIVSTVVLMFLQAERIPDIIRNMQEHTALGGYNLIVCAMDTEDFPCSVPFPFTFKEGELAEYYKGWELVKYNENPGHLHRRDENGNRIQLRFATMLAKKVR
;
A
#
# COMPACT_ATOMS: atom_id res chain seq x y z
N MET A 1 -21.44 -8.30 -0.86
CA MET A 1 -20.22 -9.08 -0.61
C MET A 1 -19.66 -8.58 0.71
N THR A 2 -19.44 -9.45 1.68
CA THR A 2 -18.80 -9.07 2.96
C THR A 2 -17.38 -8.59 2.65
N GLU A 3 -17.03 -7.37 3.04
CA GLU A 3 -15.67 -6.85 2.82
C GLU A 3 -14.66 -7.78 3.51
N LYS A 4 -13.65 -8.25 2.76
CA LYS A 4 -12.59 -9.10 3.31
C LYS A 4 -11.65 -8.23 4.13
N LEU A 5 -11.65 -8.38 5.45
CA LEU A 5 -10.75 -7.67 6.36
C LEU A 5 -9.62 -8.59 6.87
N LEU A 6 -8.44 -8.03 7.09
CA LEU A 6 -7.27 -8.71 7.62
C LEU A 6 -6.86 -8.14 8.98
N ALA A 7 -6.68 -9.01 9.98
CA ALA A 7 -6.12 -8.64 11.27
C ALA A 7 -4.65 -8.27 11.11
N TYR A 8 -4.27 -7.04 11.45
CA TYR A 8 -2.88 -6.56 11.35
C TYR A 8 -2.22 -6.34 12.71
N LYS A 9 -3.00 -6.28 13.79
CA LYS A 9 -2.49 -6.12 15.14
C LYS A 9 -3.44 -6.74 16.16
N ARG A 10 -2.89 -7.48 17.12
CA ARG A 10 -3.63 -8.00 18.27
C ARG A 10 -3.03 -7.42 19.56
N MET A 11 -3.90 -6.94 20.43
CA MET A 11 -3.52 -6.49 21.77
C MET A 11 -3.42 -7.71 22.71
N PRO A 12 -2.62 -7.61 23.78
CA PRO A 12 -2.60 -8.62 24.84
C PRO A 12 -4.01 -8.85 25.42
N VAL A 13 -4.17 -9.96 26.13
CA VAL A 13 -5.37 -10.16 26.94
C VAL A 13 -5.36 -9.15 28.09
N TRP A 14 -6.49 -8.47 28.27
CA TRP A 14 -6.75 -7.55 29.35
C TRP A 14 -7.85 -8.09 30.26
N THR A 15 -7.77 -7.68 31.52
CA THR A 15 -8.77 -7.92 32.57
C THR A 15 -9.51 -6.64 32.92
N ALA A 16 -10.51 -6.71 33.81
CA ALA A 16 -11.15 -5.54 34.39
C ALA A 16 -10.14 -4.52 34.95
N GLU A 17 -9.08 -5.01 35.60
CA GLU A 17 -8.05 -4.19 36.24
C GLU A 17 -6.96 -3.69 35.27
N THR A 18 -6.60 -4.52 34.28
CA THR A 18 -5.45 -4.25 33.40
C THR A 18 -5.81 -3.58 32.08
N MET A 19 -7.11 -3.45 31.74
CA MET A 19 -7.51 -2.77 30.51
C MET A 19 -7.09 -1.28 30.55
N PRO A 20 -6.50 -0.74 29.46
CA PRO A 20 -6.02 0.64 29.43
C PRO A 20 -7.13 1.67 29.66
N GLU A 21 -6.81 2.76 30.35
CA GLU A 21 -7.76 3.84 30.60
C GLU A 21 -8.27 4.50 29.31
N LEU A 22 -7.44 4.51 28.25
CA LEU A 22 -7.82 5.03 26.93
C LEU A 22 -9.09 4.37 26.38
N VAL A 23 -9.24 3.05 26.54
CA VAL A 23 -10.39 2.33 25.95
C VAL A 23 -11.67 2.48 26.79
N LYS A 24 -11.53 2.87 28.06
CA LYS A 24 -12.65 3.17 28.96
C LYS A 24 -13.27 4.54 28.72
N ASN A 25 -12.50 5.44 28.11
CA ASN A 25 -12.94 6.77 27.74
C ASN A 25 -13.39 6.81 26.28
N LYS A 26 -14.13 7.88 25.89
CA LYS A 26 -14.54 8.10 24.50
C LYS A 26 -13.32 8.17 23.59
N HIS A 27 -13.25 7.25 22.63
CA HIS A 27 -12.21 7.18 21.61
C HIS A 27 -12.77 6.60 20.32
N ASN A 28 -11.97 6.59 19.26
CA ASN A 28 -12.29 5.89 18.03
C ASN A 28 -11.03 5.31 17.39
N THR A 29 -11.21 4.50 16.36
CA THR A 29 -10.12 4.03 15.51
C THR A 29 -9.88 4.99 14.34
N LYS A 30 -8.66 4.99 13.80
CA LYS A 30 -8.33 5.75 12.59
C LYS A 30 -9.15 5.27 11.39
N GLU A 31 -9.22 6.11 10.36
CA GLU A 31 -9.76 5.71 9.06
C GLU A 31 -9.14 4.39 8.54
N GLY A 32 -9.98 3.53 7.95
CA GLY A 32 -9.61 2.21 7.46
C GLY A 32 -9.21 1.20 8.55
N THR A 33 -9.44 1.48 9.83
CA THR A 33 -9.19 0.52 10.93
C THR A 33 -10.49 0.12 11.61
N TRP A 34 -10.81 -1.18 11.53
CA TRP A 34 -11.89 -1.80 12.28
C TRP A 34 -11.35 -2.41 13.56
N GLY A 35 -12.10 -2.31 14.65
CA GLY A 35 -11.79 -2.99 15.92
C GLY A 35 -12.66 -4.22 16.11
N LYS A 36 -12.08 -5.37 16.48
CA LYS A 36 -12.83 -6.56 16.88
C LYS A 36 -12.51 -6.94 18.32
N ILE A 37 -13.55 -6.92 19.13
CA ILE A 37 -13.48 -7.29 20.54
C ILE A 37 -13.82 -8.77 20.68
N THR A 38 -12.95 -9.53 21.33
CA THR A 38 -13.23 -10.91 21.69
C THR A 38 -13.18 -11.05 23.21
N VAL A 39 -14.30 -11.43 23.80
CA VAL A 39 -14.40 -11.76 25.23
C VAL A 39 -14.08 -13.24 25.39
N LEU A 40 -13.15 -13.55 26.29
CA LEU A 40 -12.74 -14.91 26.65
C LEU A 40 -13.48 -15.41 27.88
N LYS A 41 -13.77 -14.50 28.81
CA LYS A 41 -14.45 -14.76 30.08
C LYS A 41 -15.15 -13.51 30.58
N GLY A 42 -16.21 -13.67 31.35
CA GLY A 42 -16.96 -12.56 31.93
C GLY A 42 -17.79 -11.80 30.88
N ARG A 43 -18.10 -10.53 31.17
CA ARG A 43 -18.92 -9.67 30.31
C ARG A 43 -18.33 -8.28 30.17
N LEU A 44 -18.30 -7.79 28.94
CA LEU A 44 -17.85 -6.44 28.58
C LEU A 44 -19.04 -5.64 28.04
N LYS A 45 -19.22 -4.42 28.51
CA LYS A 45 -20.14 -3.44 27.92
C LYS A 45 -19.40 -2.62 26.87
N PHE A 46 -19.97 -2.52 25.68
CA PHE A 46 -19.54 -1.62 24.62
C PHE A 46 -20.59 -0.52 24.45
N VAL A 47 -20.16 0.74 24.48
CA VAL A 47 -21.06 1.89 24.37
C VAL A 47 -20.70 2.67 23.12
N GLU A 48 -21.67 2.81 22.21
CA GLU A 48 -21.58 3.71 21.07
C GLU A 48 -21.85 5.13 21.53
N ILE A 49 -21.03 6.07 21.08
CA ILE A 49 -21.08 7.47 21.52
C ILE A 49 -21.17 8.36 20.28
N SER A 50 -21.86 9.50 20.37
CA SER A 50 -21.85 10.53 19.34
C SER A 50 -20.55 11.36 19.36
N GLU A 51 -20.34 12.20 18.34
CA GLU A 51 -19.23 13.16 18.33
C GLU A 51 -19.35 14.21 19.45
N GLU A 52 -20.55 14.49 19.92
CA GLU A 52 -20.86 15.40 21.03
C GLU A 52 -20.71 14.73 22.40
N GLY A 53 -20.65 13.39 22.44
CA GLY A 53 -20.46 12.63 23.67
C GLY A 53 -21.72 11.98 24.23
N GLU A 54 -22.81 11.94 23.47
CA GLU A 54 -24.06 11.31 23.87
C GLU A 54 -23.99 9.79 23.66
N GLU A 55 -24.51 9.01 24.62
CA GLU A 55 -24.58 7.55 24.48
C GLU A 55 -25.71 7.17 23.52
N LEU A 56 -25.37 6.50 22.43
CA LEU A 56 -26.29 6.17 21.34
C LEU A 56 -26.87 4.77 21.52
N ALA A 57 -26.03 3.81 21.90
CA ALA A 57 -26.41 2.42 22.08
C ALA A 57 -25.45 1.71 23.04
N GLU A 58 -25.94 0.66 23.69
CA GLU A 58 -25.16 -0.21 24.56
C GLU A 58 -25.27 -1.66 24.12
N HIS A 59 -24.14 -2.36 24.12
CA HIS A 59 -24.06 -3.77 23.78
C HIS A 59 -23.31 -4.52 24.87
N ILE A 60 -23.74 -5.74 25.18
CA ILE A 60 -23.05 -6.62 26.12
C ILE A 60 -22.42 -7.76 25.33
N PHE A 61 -21.11 -7.87 25.43
CA PHE A 61 -20.32 -8.92 24.80
C PHE A 61 -19.89 -9.96 25.84
N GLU A 62 -20.07 -11.23 25.49
CA GLU A 62 -19.81 -12.38 26.35
C GLU A 62 -18.93 -13.41 25.63
N ALA A 63 -18.38 -14.35 26.40
CA ALA A 63 -17.52 -15.40 25.87
C ALA A 63 -18.26 -16.28 24.85
N GLY A 64 -17.60 -16.55 23.71
CA GLY A 64 -18.16 -17.40 22.64
C GLY A 64 -19.10 -16.69 21.66
N GLN A 65 -19.34 -15.37 21.83
CA GLN A 65 -20.11 -14.58 20.87
C GLN A 65 -19.22 -14.03 19.74
N ASP A 66 -19.80 -13.97 18.54
CA ASP A 66 -19.19 -13.25 17.40
C ASP A 66 -19.63 -11.78 17.45
N ASN A 67 -18.82 -10.95 18.10
CA ASN A 67 -19.13 -9.54 18.27
C ASN A 67 -18.93 -8.76 16.96
N PRO A 68 -19.78 -7.75 16.70
CA PRO A 68 -19.63 -6.89 15.52
C PRO A 68 -18.32 -6.10 15.57
N PHE A 69 -17.83 -5.70 14.39
CA PHE A 69 -16.71 -4.79 14.30
C PHE A 69 -17.11 -3.37 14.71
N ALA A 70 -16.31 -2.75 15.57
CA ALA A 70 -16.30 -1.30 15.72
C ALA A 70 -15.83 -0.67 14.40
N GLN A 71 -16.66 0.20 13.83
CA GLN A 71 -16.41 0.82 12.52
C GLN A 71 -15.31 1.90 12.63
N PRO A 72 -14.54 2.15 11.55
CA PRO A 72 -13.56 3.22 11.50
C PRO A 72 -14.17 4.57 11.88
N GLN A 73 -13.48 5.33 12.72
CA GLN A 73 -13.89 6.64 13.21
C GLN A 73 -15.19 6.68 14.04
N ALA A 74 -15.85 5.54 14.29
CA ALA A 74 -17.00 5.49 15.17
C ALA A 74 -16.56 5.66 16.63
N TRP A 75 -17.15 6.65 17.32
CA TRP A 75 -16.85 6.94 18.72
C TRP A 75 -17.47 5.90 19.64
N HIS A 76 -16.66 5.37 20.56
CA HIS A 76 -17.09 4.35 21.51
C HIS A 76 -16.23 4.35 22.77
N ARG A 77 -16.67 3.58 23.77
CA ARG A 77 -15.89 3.19 24.95
C ARG A 77 -16.29 1.79 25.40
N VAL A 78 -15.49 1.18 26.26
CA VAL A 78 -15.80 -0.11 26.88
C VAL A 78 -15.77 -0.05 28.40
N GLU A 79 -16.50 -0.94 29.06
CA GLU A 79 -16.60 -1.04 30.50
C GLU A 79 -16.69 -2.51 30.93
N ALA A 80 -15.97 -2.87 32.00
CA ALA A 80 -16.09 -4.20 32.58
C ALA A 80 -17.41 -4.32 33.34
N LEU A 81 -18.21 -5.34 33.03
CA LEU A 81 -19.44 -5.65 33.79
C LEU A 81 -19.24 -6.74 34.84
N THR A 82 -18.16 -7.50 34.74
CA THR A 82 -17.80 -8.54 35.71
C THR A 82 -16.32 -8.46 36.07
N ASP A 83 -15.99 -8.77 37.32
CA ASP A 83 -14.61 -8.73 37.83
C ASP A 83 -13.71 -9.79 37.18
N ASP A 84 -14.31 -10.90 36.70
CA ASP A 84 -13.62 -12.01 36.05
C ASP A 84 -13.44 -11.82 34.53
N LEU A 85 -13.71 -10.61 34.02
CA LEU A 85 -13.56 -10.28 32.61
C LEU A 85 -12.13 -10.57 32.12
N GLU A 86 -12.05 -11.30 31.01
CA GLU A 86 -10.83 -11.47 30.21
C GLU A 86 -11.20 -11.26 28.73
N TRP A 87 -10.47 -10.40 28.03
CA TRP A 87 -10.77 -10.06 26.63
C TRP A 87 -9.54 -9.58 25.88
N TYR A 88 -9.61 -9.51 24.56
CA TYR A 88 -8.60 -8.84 23.75
C TYR A 88 -9.23 -8.07 22.59
N LEU A 89 -8.47 -7.11 22.07
CA LEU A 89 -8.81 -6.31 20.91
C LEU A 89 -7.89 -6.66 19.74
N GLU A 90 -8.48 -6.90 18.59
CA GLU A 90 -7.77 -7.01 17.31
C GLU A 90 -8.13 -5.85 16.40
N PHE A 91 -7.15 -5.35 15.67
CA PHE A 91 -7.33 -4.33 14.65
C PHE A 91 -7.27 -4.96 13.27
N TYR A 92 -8.26 -4.62 12.46
CA TYR A 92 -8.47 -5.13 11.11
C TYR A 92 -8.43 -3.99 10.11
N CYS A 93 -8.07 -4.30 8.87
CA CYS A 93 -8.01 -3.37 7.76
C CYS A 93 -8.30 -4.07 6.43
N ARG A 94 -8.46 -3.28 5.36
CA ARG A 94 -8.55 -3.84 4.01
C ARG A 94 -7.19 -4.38 3.56
N PRO A 95 -7.13 -5.36 2.63
CA PRO A 95 -5.88 -5.99 2.22
C PRO A 95 -4.81 -5.01 1.71
N GLU A 96 -5.22 -3.95 1.01
CA GLU A 96 -4.36 -2.88 0.51
C GLU A 96 -3.67 -2.07 1.62
N ASP A 97 -4.27 -2.01 2.82
CA ASP A 97 -3.76 -1.25 3.96
C ASP A 97 -2.93 -2.10 4.93
N TYR A 98 -2.86 -3.41 4.73
CA TYR A 98 -2.27 -4.35 5.69
C TYR A 98 -0.81 -4.03 6.02
N PHE A 99 0.06 -3.99 5.01
CA PHE A 99 1.48 -3.69 5.24
C PHE A 99 1.71 -2.26 5.73
N PRO A 100 1.08 -1.21 5.16
CA PRO A 100 1.17 0.15 5.69
C PRO A 100 0.77 0.25 7.17
N LYS A 101 -0.33 -0.39 7.59
CA LYS A 101 -0.80 -0.32 8.99
C LYS A 101 0.04 -1.16 9.94
N LYS A 102 0.54 -2.32 9.50
CA LYS A 102 1.36 -3.22 10.33
C LYS A 102 2.80 -2.74 10.49
N TYR A 103 3.41 -2.27 9.41
CA TYR A 103 4.84 -1.94 9.35
C TYR A 103 5.13 -0.45 9.24
N GLY A 104 4.11 0.42 9.14
CA GLY A 104 4.29 1.86 9.03
C GLY A 104 4.87 2.32 7.67
N SER A 105 4.74 1.49 6.63
CA SER A 105 5.20 1.82 5.28
C SER A 105 4.24 2.78 4.57
N ASN A 106 4.70 3.36 3.44
CA ASN A 106 3.83 4.18 2.59
C ASN A 106 2.70 3.33 1.99
N PRO A 107 1.51 3.91 1.77
CA PRO A 107 0.41 3.22 1.08
C PRO A 107 0.83 2.69 -0.29
N VAL A 108 0.27 1.54 -0.67
CA VAL A 108 0.37 0.98 -2.02
C VAL A 108 -0.01 2.06 -3.03
N HIS A 109 0.72 2.14 -4.14
CA HIS A 109 0.39 3.14 -5.16
C HIS A 109 -1.01 2.89 -5.72
N SER A 110 -1.86 3.92 -5.82
CA SER A 110 -3.26 3.79 -6.27
C SER A 110 -3.37 3.10 -7.63
N GLU A 111 -2.45 3.42 -8.54
CA GLU A 111 -2.36 2.80 -9.87
C GLU A 111 -2.06 1.29 -9.84
N VAL A 112 -1.36 0.81 -8.81
CA VAL A 112 -1.17 -0.64 -8.60
C VAL A 112 -2.48 -1.28 -8.15
N LEU A 113 -3.23 -0.62 -7.26
CA LEU A 113 -4.55 -1.11 -6.82
C LEU A 113 -5.54 -1.17 -7.98
N GLU A 114 -5.57 -0.13 -8.82
CA GLU A 114 -6.43 -0.07 -10.01
C GLU A 114 -6.05 -1.14 -11.04
N ALA A 115 -4.74 -1.38 -11.26
CA ALA A 115 -4.27 -2.40 -12.18
C ALA A 115 -4.77 -3.81 -11.82
N MET A 116 -5.06 -4.11 -10.54
CA MET A 116 -5.60 -5.41 -10.12
C MET A 116 -7.00 -5.71 -10.66
N GLN A 117 -7.72 -4.71 -11.17
CA GLN A 117 -9.02 -4.91 -11.83
C GLN A 117 -8.86 -5.55 -13.23
N THR A 118 -7.68 -5.40 -13.83
CA THR A 118 -7.40 -5.81 -15.22
C THR A 118 -6.36 -6.93 -15.28
N VAL A 119 -5.27 -6.81 -14.50
CA VAL A 119 -4.12 -7.69 -14.54
C VAL A 119 -4.36 -8.89 -13.63
N ARG A 120 -4.24 -10.10 -14.18
CA ARG A 120 -4.35 -11.35 -13.42
C ARG A 120 -2.99 -11.73 -12.80
N PRO A 121 -2.97 -12.46 -11.69
CA PRO A 121 -1.72 -12.95 -11.10
C PRO A 121 -0.86 -13.74 -12.09
N GLY A 122 0.44 -13.48 -12.03
CA GLY A 122 1.49 -14.08 -12.83
C GLY A 122 2.85 -13.68 -12.27
N ARG A 123 3.91 -13.75 -13.07
CA ARG A 123 5.25 -13.29 -12.67
C ARG A 123 5.31 -11.77 -12.68
N ALA A 124 5.63 -11.16 -11.55
CA ALA A 124 5.74 -9.71 -11.42
C ALA A 124 7.15 -9.25 -11.04
N LEU A 125 7.55 -8.11 -11.57
CA LEU A 125 8.77 -7.40 -11.19
C LEU A 125 8.39 -6.03 -10.62
N ASP A 126 8.78 -5.74 -9.37
CA ASP A 126 8.76 -4.39 -8.79
C ASP A 126 10.15 -3.77 -8.99
N LEU A 127 10.29 -2.96 -10.05
CA LEU A 127 11.54 -2.38 -10.53
C LEU A 127 11.79 -1.03 -9.86
N GLY A 128 12.61 -1.04 -8.80
CA GLY A 128 12.80 0.08 -7.88
C GLY A 128 11.81 0.02 -6.73
N CYS A 129 11.79 -1.11 -6.02
CA CYS A 129 10.75 -1.42 -5.06
C CYS A 129 10.80 -0.58 -3.77
N GLY A 130 11.93 0.08 -3.48
CA GLY A 130 12.19 0.71 -2.19
C GLY A 130 11.96 -0.27 -1.04
N GLN A 131 11.12 0.11 -0.07
CA GLN A 131 10.71 -0.77 1.04
C GLN A 131 9.63 -1.80 0.66
N GLY A 132 9.29 -1.92 -0.62
CA GLY A 132 8.44 -2.98 -1.17
C GLY A 132 6.94 -2.83 -0.98
N ARG A 133 6.42 -1.60 -0.84
CA ARG A 133 4.97 -1.36 -0.65
C ARG A 133 4.11 -2.03 -1.75
N ASN A 134 4.58 -2.01 -3.00
CA ASN A 134 3.87 -2.62 -4.12
C ASN A 134 4.17 -4.12 -4.16
N ALA A 135 5.44 -4.52 -4.07
CA ALA A 135 5.87 -5.92 -4.05
C ALA A 135 5.13 -6.78 -3.03
N LEU A 136 5.07 -6.32 -1.78
CA LEU A 136 4.39 -7.02 -0.68
C LEU A 136 2.89 -7.17 -0.94
N PHE A 137 2.24 -6.11 -1.43
CA PHE A 137 0.82 -6.15 -1.79
C PHE A 137 0.57 -7.14 -2.94
N LEU A 138 1.35 -7.06 -4.02
CA LEU A 138 1.22 -7.95 -5.18
C LEU A 138 1.41 -9.42 -4.79
N ALA A 139 2.36 -9.74 -3.91
CA ALA A 139 2.56 -11.10 -3.41
C ALA A 139 1.32 -11.62 -2.66
N LYS A 140 0.69 -10.80 -1.81
CA LYS A 140 -0.59 -11.17 -1.16
C LYS A 140 -1.77 -11.28 -2.14
N GLN A 141 -1.69 -10.65 -3.32
CA GLN A 141 -2.65 -10.85 -4.42
C GLN A 141 -2.37 -12.11 -5.26
N GLY A 142 -1.33 -12.87 -4.93
CA GLY A 142 -0.98 -14.14 -5.57
C GLY A 142 -0.03 -14.03 -6.75
N PHE A 143 0.64 -12.89 -6.94
CA PHE A 143 1.72 -12.78 -7.93
C PHE A 143 3.00 -13.46 -7.43
N GLU A 144 3.77 -14.02 -8.36
CA GLU A 144 5.16 -14.44 -8.13
C GLU A 144 6.07 -13.22 -8.28
N VAL A 145 6.35 -12.53 -7.18
CA VAL A 145 6.99 -11.20 -7.20
C VAL A 145 8.49 -11.29 -7.02
N THR A 146 9.26 -10.70 -7.95
CA THR A 146 10.65 -10.31 -7.73
C THR A 146 10.71 -8.82 -7.44
N ALA A 147 11.35 -8.42 -6.34
CA ALA A 147 11.50 -7.03 -5.93
C ALA A 147 12.97 -6.62 -5.95
N VAL A 148 13.28 -5.51 -6.64
CA VAL A 148 14.66 -5.05 -6.78
C VAL A 148 14.82 -3.56 -6.56
N ASP A 149 15.92 -3.16 -5.93
CA ASP A 149 16.30 -1.76 -5.71
C ASP A 149 17.84 -1.65 -5.58
N GLN A 150 18.40 -0.44 -5.58
CA GLN A 150 19.81 -0.19 -5.29
C GLN A 150 20.06 0.23 -3.83
N ASN A 151 19.00 0.61 -3.10
CA ASN A 151 19.07 1.05 -1.72
C ASN A 151 19.07 -0.15 -0.76
N GLU A 152 20.25 -0.59 -0.33
CA GLU A 152 20.40 -1.73 0.57
C GLU A 152 19.62 -1.58 1.89
N LEU A 153 19.54 -0.38 2.47
CA LEU A 153 18.76 -0.18 3.70
C LEU A 153 17.27 -0.45 3.47
N ALA A 154 16.73 -0.04 2.32
CA ALA A 154 15.35 -0.32 1.96
C ALA A 154 15.11 -1.82 1.72
N LEU A 155 16.08 -2.50 1.08
CA LEU A 155 16.03 -3.95 0.87
C LEU A 155 16.15 -4.73 2.17
N GLU A 156 16.97 -4.30 3.13
CA GLU A 156 17.06 -4.91 4.48
C GLU A 156 15.72 -4.84 5.21
N ILE A 157 15.05 -3.68 5.18
CA ILE A 157 13.70 -3.52 5.74
C ILE A 157 12.72 -4.47 5.05
N LEU A 158 12.73 -4.53 3.71
CA LEU A 158 11.86 -5.41 2.95
C LEU A 158 12.11 -6.88 3.27
N ARG A 159 13.37 -7.34 3.30
CA ARG A 159 13.72 -8.72 3.67
C ARG A 159 13.22 -9.09 5.06
N SER A 160 13.34 -8.17 6.04
CA SER A 160 12.81 -8.39 7.38
C SER A 160 11.29 -8.57 7.40
N ILE A 161 10.56 -7.79 6.58
CA ILE A 161 9.10 -7.93 6.46
C ILE A 161 8.75 -9.25 5.77
N VAL A 162 9.44 -9.61 4.69
CA VAL A 162 9.25 -10.86 3.95
C VAL A 162 9.43 -12.08 4.86
N GLU A 163 10.47 -12.09 5.70
CA GLU A 163 10.72 -13.15 6.68
C GLU A 163 9.63 -13.21 7.76
N GLN A 164 9.23 -12.06 8.33
CA GLN A 164 8.17 -12.00 9.35
C GLN A 164 6.78 -12.41 8.83
N GLU A 165 6.55 -12.28 7.53
CA GLU A 165 5.28 -12.59 6.88
C GLU A 165 5.28 -13.95 6.16
N ASP A 166 6.39 -14.67 6.21
CA ASP A 166 6.60 -15.97 5.54
C ASP A 166 6.21 -15.92 4.05
N LEU A 167 6.75 -14.93 3.33
CA LEU A 167 6.46 -14.71 1.92
C LEU A 167 7.57 -15.29 1.03
N ASP A 168 7.18 -16.00 -0.03
CA ASP A 168 8.09 -16.34 -1.13
C ASP A 168 8.21 -15.14 -2.07
N LEU A 169 9.13 -14.22 -1.73
CA LEU A 169 9.34 -12.97 -2.45
C LEU A 169 10.85 -12.71 -2.58
N PRO A 170 11.48 -13.06 -3.72
CA PRO A 170 12.87 -12.72 -3.98
C PRO A 170 13.15 -11.21 -3.91
N VAL A 171 14.11 -10.82 -3.06
CA VAL A 171 14.54 -9.42 -2.85
C VAL A 171 16.01 -9.25 -3.24
N GLY A 172 16.26 -8.52 -4.33
CA GLY A 172 17.59 -8.39 -4.94
C GLY A 172 18.11 -6.95 -5.03
N SER A 173 19.43 -6.80 -4.95
CA SER A 173 20.12 -5.56 -5.32
C SER A 173 20.20 -5.46 -6.84
N TYR A 174 19.82 -4.32 -7.42
CA TYR A 174 19.85 -4.11 -8.86
C TYR A 174 19.98 -2.62 -9.19
N ASP A 175 20.96 -2.28 -10.04
CA ASP A 175 21.03 -0.96 -10.67
C ASP A 175 20.17 -0.95 -11.94
N ILE A 176 19.08 -0.20 -11.89
CA ILE A 176 18.15 -0.06 -13.02
C ILE A 176 18.85 0.54 -14.24
N ASN A 177 19.84 1.42 -14.07
CA ASN A 177 20.59 2.05 -15.17
C ASN A 177 21.36 1.04 -16.03
N SER A 178 21.61 -0.17 -15.49
CA SER A 178 22.25 -1.25 -16.23
C SER A 178 21.40 -1.79 -17.39
N ALA A 179 20.06 -1.67 -17.30
CA ALA A 179 19.12 -2.19 -18.29
C ALA A 179 19.43 -3.65 -18.70
N SER A 180 19.66 -4.50 -17.70
CA SER A 180 20.19 -5.86 -17.85
C SER A 180 19.25 -6.95 -17.29
N LEU A 181 17.94 -6.74 -17.36
CA LEU A 181 16.96 -7.78 -17.02
C LEU A 181 17.23 -9.05 -17.84
N THR A 182 17.01 -10.21 -17.24
CA THR A 182 17.28 -11.53 -17.84
C THR A 182 16.07 -12.47 -17.86
N GLN A 183 15.01 -12.11 -17.14
CA GLN A 183 13.81 -12.92 -16.99
C GLN A 183 12.62 -12.20 -17.61
N THR A 184 11.66 -12.97 -18.12
CA THR A 184 10.39 -12.44 -18.64
C THR A 184 9.33 -12.40 -17.55
N TYR A 185 8.54 -11.33 -17.52
CA TYR A 185 7.48 -11.08 -16.54
C TYR A 185 6.14 -10.80 -17.20
N ASP A 186 5.05 -11.14 -16.52
CA ASP A 186 3.68 -10.82 -16.92
C ASP A 186 3.28 -9.40 -16.47
N LEU A 187 3.95 -8.85 -15.46
CA LEU A 187 3.78 -7.50 -14.97
C LEU A 187 5.12 -6.89 -14.55
N ILE A 188 5.48 -5.71 -15.08
CA ILE A 188 6.59 -4.91 -14.54
C ILE A 188 6.01 -3.60 -14.00
N VAL A 189 6.23 -3.31 -12.73
CA VAL A 189 5.81 -2.07 -12.07
C VAL A 189 7.05 -1.22 -11.78
N SER A 190 6.98 0.07 -12.11
CA SER A 190 7.96 1.05 -11.66
C SER A 190 7.25 2.38 -11.36
N THR A 191 6.89 2.57 -10.09
CA THR A 191 6.12 3.75 -9.65
C THR A 191 6.98 4.70 -8.84
N VAL A 192 7.15 5.93 -9.32
CA VAL A 192 7.86 7.03 -8.65
C VAL A 192 9.37 6.74 -8.51
N VAL A 193 9.96 6.06 -9.50
CA VAL A 193 11.37 5.64 -9.51
C VAL A 193 12.17 6.30 -10.64
N LEU A 194 11.61 6.34 -11.87
CA LEU A 194 12.36 6.74 -13.07
C LEU A 194 12.98 8.13 -12.94
N MET A 195 12.37 9.03 -12.17
CA MET A 195 12.89 10.37 -11.92
C MET A 195 14.24 10.42 -11.18
N PHE A 196 14.67 9.31 -10.57
CA PHE A 196 15.98 9.18 -9.91
C PHE A 196 17.06 8.53 -10.80
N LEU A 197 16.71 8.14 -12.04
CA LEU A 197 17.60 7.42 -12.94
C LEU A 197 18.34 8.36 -13.89
N GLN A 198 19.41 7.88 -14.49
CA GLN A 198 20.19 8.63 -15.47
C GLN A 198 19.37 8.85 -16.75
N ALA A 199 19.14 10.11 -17.14
CA ALA A 199 18.29 10.47 -18.27
C ALA A 199 18.70 9.78 -19.58
N GLU A 200 20.00 9.69 -19.84
CA GLU A 200 20.61 9.03 -21.00
C GLU A 200 20.38 7.51 -21.03
N ARG A 201 20.05 6.89 -19.90
CA ARG A 201 19.79 5.44 -19.80
C ARG A 201 18.31 5.10 -19.96
N ILE A 202 17.39 6.06 -19.81
CA ILE A 202 15.94 5.83 -19.89
C ILE A 202 15.50 5.10 -21.17
N PRO A 203 15.99 5.45 -22.39
CA PRO A 203 15.63 4.71 -23.59
C PRO A 203 15.99 3.22 -23.52
N ASP A 204 17.15 2.90 -22.95
CA ASP A 204 17.63 1.52 -22.80
C ASP A 204 16.86 0.77 -21.71
N ILE A 205 16.57 1.44 -20.59
CA ILE A 205 15.77 0.90 -19.48
C ILE A 205 14.37 0.53 -19.99
N ILE A 206 13.67 1.46 -20.65
CA ILE A 206 12.32 1.23 -21.14
C ILE A 206 12.31 0.11 -22.18
N ARG A 207 13.27 0.11 -23.12
CA ARG A 207 13.40 -0.97 -24.11
C ARG A 207 13.63 -2.32 -23.41
N ASN A 208 14.51 -2.38 -22.42
CA ASN A 208 14.78 -3.60 -21.68
C ASN A 208 13.56 -4.10 -20.90
N MET A 209 12.77 -3.20 -20.28
CA MET A 209 11.47 -3.55 -19.70
C MET A 209 10.55 -4.15 -20.76
N GLN A 210 10.37 -3.49 -21.90
CA GLN A 210 9.49 -3.95 -22.98
C GLN A 210 9.89 -5.32 -23.54
N GLU A 211 11.19 -5.56 -23.74
CA GLU A 211 11.73 -6.84 -24.21
C GLU A 211 11.46 -7.97 -23.20
N HIS A 212 11.50 -7.66 -21.91
CA HIS A 212 11.30 -8.62 -20.81
C HIS A 212 9.86 -8.69 -20.28
N THR A 213 8.91 -8.05 -20.94
CA THR A 213 7.48 -8.29 -20.71
C THR A 213 6.98 -9.37 -21.66
N ALA A 214 6.25 -10.35 -21.13
CA ALA A 214 5.59 -11.39 -21.91
C ALA A 214 4.56 -10.79 -22.88
N LEU A 215 4.28 -11.48 -24.00
CA LEU A 215 3.15 -11.12 -24.86
C LEU A 215 1.85 -11.24 -24.06
N GLY A 216 1.03 -10.19 -24.06
CA GLY A 216 -0.16 -10.09 -23.22
C GLY A 216 0.11 -9.60 -21.79
N GLY A 217 1.38 -9.46 -21.39
CA GLY A 217 1.80 -8.88 -20.12
C GLY A 217 1.75 -7.35 -20.11
N TYR A 218 2.01 -6.75 -18.95
CA TYR A 218 1.77 -5.34 -18.69
C TYR A 218 3.00 -4.62 -18.12
N ASN A 219 3.15 -3.35 -18.47
CA ASN A 219 4.04 -2.43 -17.76
C ASN A 219 3.21 -1.31 -17.13
N LEU A 220 3.46 -1.05 -15.85
CA LEU A 220 2.87 0.03 -15.07
C LEU A 220 3.95 1.03 -14.67
N ILE A 221 3.88 2.25 -15.20
CA ILE A 221 4.82 3.32 -14.91
C ILE A 221 4.08 4.53 -14.35
N VAL A 222 4.63 5.10 -13.28
CA VAL A 222 4.24 6.42 -12.78
C VAL A 222 5.51 7.22 -12.58
N CYS A 223 5.66 8.36 -13.23
CA CYS A 223 6.87 9.18 -13.11
C CYS A 223 6.55 10.66 -13.20
N ALA A 224 7.31 11.48 -12.46
CA ALA A 224 7.22 12.93 -12.53
C ALA A 224 7.53 13.44 -13.94
N MET A 225 6.88 14.55 -14.29
CA MET A 225 7.07 15.26 -15.55
C MET A 225 7.64 16.66 -15.30
N ASP A 226 8.16 17.24 -16.39
CA ASP A 226 8.52 18.66 -16.47
C ASP A 226 7.79 19.27 -17.67
N THR A 227 6.79 20.10 -17.40
CA THR A 227 5.90 20.72 -18.41
C THR A 227 5.83 22.23 -18.22
N GLU A 228 5.47 22.97 -19.27
CA GLU A 228 5.39 24.44 -19.20
C GLU A 228 4.42 24.95 -18.13
N ASP A 229 3.29 24.24 -17.92
CA ASP A 229 2.25 24.61 -16.96
C ASP A 229 2.51 24.11 -15.53
N PHE A 230 3.32 23.06 -15.35
CA PHE A 230 3.79 22.53 -14.07
C PHE A 230 5.30 22.21 -14.14
N PRO A 231 6.17 23.24 -14.19
CA PRO A 231 7.60 23.03 -14.30
C PRO A 231 8.13 22.32 -13.05
N CYS A 232 9.06 21.39 -13.25
CA CYS A 232 9.61 20.61 -12.16
C CYS A 232 10.51 21.46 -11.26
N SER A 233 10.04 21.74 -10.04
CA SER A 233 10.80 22.50 -9.04
C SER A 233 11.82 21.67 -8.24
N VAL A 234 11.87 20.36 -8.50
CA VAL A 234 12.78 19.42 -7.83
C VAL A 234 13.87 19.02 -8.82
N PRO A 235 15.16 19.04 -8.45
CA PRO A 235 16.25 18.69 -9.36
C PRO A 235 16.36 17.16 -9.53
N PHE A 236 15.34 16.55 -10.10
CA PHE A 236 15.36 15.15 -10.50
C PHE A 236 16.28 14.98 -11.71
N PRO A 237 17.17 13.96 -11.74
CA PRO A 237 17.98 13.64 -12.90
C PRO A 237 17.19 13.40 -14.18
N PHE A 238 15.94 12.92 -14.05
CA PHE A 238 15.06 12.67 -15.17
C PHE A 238 13.61 13.08 -14.86
N THR A 239 12.90 13.55 -15.86
CA THR A 239 11.45 13.76 -15.88
C THR A 239 10.96 13.53 -17.31
N PHE A 240 9.73 13.03 -17.47
CA PHE A 240 9.14 12.92 -18.80
C PHE A 240 8.64 14.28 -19.30
N LYS A 241 8.74 14.48 -20.61
CA LYS A 241 8.04 15.55 -21.33
C LYS A 241 6.63 15.10 -21.73
N GLU A 242 5.82 16.06 -22.16
CA GLU A 242 4.48 15.79 -22.71
C GLU A 242 4.53 14.74 -23.83
N GLY A 243 3.72 13.69 -23.70
CA GLY A 243 3.60 12.59 -24.67
C GLY A 243 4.79 11.62 -24.73
N GLU A 244 5.89 11.88 -24.02
CA GLU A 244 7.14 11.12 -24.17
C GLU A 244 6.98 9.65 -23.78
N LEU A 245 6.30 9.37 -22.67
CA LEU A 245 6.06 7.99 -22.21
C LEU A 245 5.15 7.22 -23.17
N ALA A 246 4.09 7.84 -23.69
CA ALA A 246 3.23 7.22 -24.69
C ALA A 246 3.98 6.85 -25.97
N GLU A 247 4.89 7.73 -26.43
CA GLU A 247 5.69 7.50 -27.63
C GLU A 247 6.64 6.30 -27.47
N TYR A 248 7.25 6.11 -26.29
CA TYR A 248 8.05 4.90 -26.01
C TYR A 248 7.25 3.61 -26.15
N TYR A 249 5.96 3.63 -25.77
CA TYR A 249 5.07 2.48 -25.78
C TYR A 249 4.23 2.41 -27.07
N LYS A 250 4.65 3.06 -28.16
CA LYS A 250 3.91 3.03 -29.43
C LYS A 250 3.70 1.60 -29.94
N GLY A 251 2.43 1.26 -30.10
CA GLY A 251 1.94 -0.06 -30.52
C GLY A 251 1.99 -1.14 -29.43
N TRP A 252 2.07 -0.72 -28.17
CA TRP A 252 1.38 -1.41 -27.09
C TRP A 252 -0.05 -0.88 -26.99
N GLU A 253 -0.93 -1.65 -26.34
CA GLU A 253 -2.26 -1.16 -25.98
C GLU A 253 -2.15 -0.35 -24.69
N LEU A 254 -2.44 0.95 -24.76
CA LEU A 254 -2.49 1.81 -23.57
C LEU A 254 -3.83 1.62 -22.86
N VAL A 255 -3.90 0.65 -21.95
CA VAL A 255 -5.10 0.38 -21.13
C VAL A 255 -5.47 1.59 -20.29
N LYS A 256 -4.46 2.30 -19.77
CA LYS A 256 -4.60 3.59 -19.13
C LYS A 256 -3.42 4.48 -19.49
N TYR A 257 -3.69 5.74 -19.83
CA TYR A 257 -2.68 6.78 -19.97
C TYR A 257 -3.25 8.13 -19.55
N ASN A 258 -2.52 8.87 -18.72
CA ASN A 258 -2.80 10.27 -18.43
C ASN A 258 -1.52 10.99 -17.96
N GLU A 259 -1.55 12.31 -18.02
CA GLU A 259 -0.48 13.21 -17.57
C GLU A 259 -1.04 14.20 -16.55
N ASN A 260 -1.86 13.71 -15.63
CA ASN A 260 -2.61 14.56 -14.72
C ASN A 260 -1.71 15.20 -13.64
N PRO A 261 -2.09 16.38 -13.11
CA PRO A 261 -1.45 16.94 -11.93
C PRO A 261 -1.62 16.01 -10.72
N GLY A 262 -0.55 15.83 -9.96
CA GLY A 262 -0.50 15.07 -8.72
C GLY A 262 0.40 15.78 -7.70
N HIS A 263 0.62 15.12 -6.57
CA HIS A 263 1.42 15.69 -5.49
C HIS A 263 2.53 14.72 -5.07
N LEU A 264 3.75 15.24 -4.92
CA LEU A 264 4.81 14.51 -4.24
C LEU A 264 4.50 14.39 -2.74
N HIS A 265 5.05 13.36 -2.11
CA HIS A 265 5.08 13.27 -0.65
C HIS A 265 5.94 14.38 -0.01
N ARG A 266 6.92 14.91 -0.75
CA ARG A 266 7.77 16.03 -0.34
C ARG A 266 6.95 17.33 -0.26
N ARG A 267 7.26 18.15 0.75
CA ARG A 267 6.67 19.47 0.95
C ARG A 267 7.66 20.58 0.55
N ASP A 268 7.13 21.71 0.11
CA ASP A 268 7.88 22.94 -0.16
C ASP A 268 8.24 23.68 1.15
N GLU A 269 8.91 24.83 1.03
CA GLU A 269 9.31 25.67 2.17
C GLU A 269 8.11 26.18 3.00
N ASN A 270 6.91 26.23 2.41
CA ASN A 270 5.67 26.64 3.06
C ASN A 270 4.90 25.45 3.68
N GLY A 271 5.46 24.23 3.60
CA GLY A 271 4.82 23.02 4.09
C GLY A 271 3.73 22.48 3.17
N ASN A 272 3.52 23.02 1.98
CA ASN A 272 2.55 22.50 1.01
C ASN A 272 3.16 21.33 0.24
N ARG A 273 2.35 20.36 -0.19
CA ARG A 273 2.86 19.28 -1.06
C ARG A 273 3.22 19.86 -2.42
N ILE A 274 4.37 19.47 -2.95
CA ILE A 274 4.82 19.94 -4.27
C ILE A 274 3.93 19.32 -5.35
N GLN A 275 3.27 20.17 -6.13
CA GLN A 275 2.42 19.77 -7.24
C GLN A 275 3.24 19.67 -8.53
N LEU A 276 3.09 18.55 -9.25
CA LEU A 276 3.73 18.28 -10.55
C LEU A 276 2.76 17.51 -11.43
N ARG A 277 2.98 17.49 -12.75
CA ARG A 277 2.35 16.47 -13.61
C ARG A 277 3.06 15.13 -13.44
N PHE A 278 2.29 14.05 -13.58
CA PHE A 278 2.81 12.69 -13.55
C PHE A 278 2.34 11.93 -14.78
N ALA A 279 3.29 11.39 -15.55
CA ALA A 279 2.99 10.44 -16.61
C ALA A 279 2.62 9.11 -15.95
N THR A 280 1.36 8.71 -16.12
CA THR A 280 0.78 7.51 -15.52
C THR A 280 0.30 6.59 -16.62
N MET A 281 0.85 5.38 -16.69
CA MET A 281 0.58 4.44 -17.76
C MET A 281 0.44 3.02 -17.25
N LEU A 282 -0.65 2.35 -17.65
CA LEU A 282 -0.74 0.89 -17.70
C LEU A 282 -0.83 0.49 -19.18
N ALA A 283 0.20 -0.17 -19.69
CA ALA A 283 0.26 -0.60 -21.09
C ALA A 283 0.39 -2.12 -21.19
N LYS A 284 -0.31 -2.72 -22.15
CA LYS A 284 -0.30 -4.15 -22.44
C LYS A 284 0.47 -4.44 -23.72
N LYS A 285 1.36 -5.44 -23.68
CA LYS A 285 2.10 -5.90 -24.84
C LYS A 285 1.19 -6.70 -25.77
N VAL A 286 1.04 -6.23 -27.01
CA VAL A 286 0.17 -6.89 -28.02
C VAL A 286 0.94 -7.45 -29.21
N ARG A 287 2.25 -7.21 -29.27
CA ARG A 287 3.16 -7.66 -30.33
C ARG A 287 4.57 -7.85 -29.80
#